data_AF-A0AAP8U6A4-F1
#
_entry.id   AF-A0AAP8U6A4-F1
#
_cell.length_a   1.000
_cell.length_b   1.000
_cell.length_c   1.000
_cell.angle_alpha   90.00
_cell.angle_beta   90.00
_cell.angle_gamma   90.00
#
_symmetry.space_group_name_H-M   'P 1'
#
loop_
_entity.id
_entity.type
_entity.pdbx_description
1 polymer ?
#
loop_
_entity_poly.entity_id
_entity_poly.type
_entity_poly.pdbx_seq_one_letter_code
_entity_poly.pdbx_strand_id
1 'polypeptide(L)'
;MQNKYSVFIFFVSISLFIKLTSLVDSLVDNIYLASVIELLLIIVIIGLLDTFLTNLVKRFCEKFNIKLPYLYVIYIVLYVIIFTK
;
A
#
# COMPACT_ATOMS: atom_id res chain seq x y z
N MET A 1 -6.33 3.02 19.23
CA MET A 1 -5.08 3.43 18.52
C MET A 1 -4.74 2.53 17.33
N GLN A 2 -5.05 1.23 17.37
CA GLN A 2 -4.77 0.27 16.27
C GLN A 2 -5.41 0.67 14.93
N ASN A 3 -6.65 1.19 14.96
CA ASN A 3 -7.36 1.62 13.75
C ASN A 3 -6.63 2.70 12.93
N LYS A 4 -5.89 3.63 13.54
CA LYS A 4 -5.27 4.73 12.80
C LYS A 4 -4.12 4.25 11.89
N TYR A 5 -3.34 3.28 12.37
CA TYR A 5 -2.26 2.68 11.59
C TYR A 5 -2.79 1.72 10.53
N SER A 6 -3.85 0.96 10.84
CA SER A 6 -4.53 0.12 9.84
C SER A 6 -5.10 0.97 8.70
N VAL A 7 -5.72 2.12 8.99
CA VAL A 7 -6.19 3.06 7.95
C VAL A 7 -5.05 3.62 7.11
N PHE A 8 -3.90 3.95 7.71
CA PHE A 8 -2.71 4.38 6.96
C PHE A 8 -2.18 3.29 6.03
N ILE A 9 -2.03 2.07 6.52
CA ILE A 9 -1.55 0.96 5.70
C ILE A 9 -2.56 0.67 4.59
N PHE A 10 -3.86 0.72 4.88
CA PHE A 10 -4.92 0.57 3.89
C PHE A 10 -4.84 1.64 2.79
N PHE A 11 -4.60 2.90 3.16
CA PHE A 11 -4.39 3.99 2.21
C PHE A 11 -3.17 3.74 1.31
N VAL A 12 -2.04 3.34 1.90
CA VAL A 12 -0.80 2.98 1.16
C VAL A 12 -1.03 1.80 0.23
N SER A 13 -1.76 0.79 0.69
CA SER A 13 -2.10 -0.40 -0.08
C SER A 13 -2.98 -0.08 -1.29
N ILE A 14 -4.03 0.73 -1.12
CA ILE A 14 -4.90 1.15 -2.24
C ILE A 14 -4.13 1.97 -3.26
N SER A 15 -3.32 2.92 -2.81
CA SER A 15 -2.56 3.81 -3.71
C SER A 15 -1.49 3.04 -4.50
N LEU A 16 -0.86 2.03 -3.91
CA LEU A 16 -0.02 1.08 -4.63
C LEU A 16 -0.84 0.22 -5.61
N PHE A 17 -2.02 -0.26 -5.20
CA PHE A 17 -2.89 -1.10 -6.02
C PHE A 17 -3.32 -0.40 -7.31
N ILE A 18 -3.85 0.83 -7.21
CA ILE A 18 -4.28 1.63 -8.37
C ILE A 18 -3.16 1.76 -9.41
N LYS A 19 -1.92 1.93 -8.95
CA LYS A 19 -0.79 2.07 -9.87
C LYS A 19 -0.33 0.74 -10.45
N LEU A 20 -0.37 -0.33 -9.65
CA LEU A 20 -0.05 -1.68 -10.09
C LEU A 20 -1.03 -2.17 -11.15
N THR A 21 -2.33 -1.86 -11.01
CA THR A 21 -3.34 -2.05 -12.07
C THR A 21 -2.91 -1.42 -13.38
N SER A 22 -2.48 -0.14 -13.38
CA SER A 22 -2.03 0.50 -14.62
C SER A 22 -0.79 -0.15 -15.25
N LEU A 23 0.06 -0.81 -14.44
CA LEU A 23 1.20 -1.57 -14.94
C LEU A 23 0.79 -2.93 -15.49
N VAL A 24 -0.16 -3.61 -14.83
CA VAL A 24 -0.71 -4.89 -15.29
C VAL A 24 -1.45 -4.69 -16.62
N ASP A 25 -2.24 -3.64 -16.75
CA ASP A 25 -2.92 -3.27 -18.00
C ASP A 25 -1.93 -2.98 -19.14
N SER A 26 -0.75 -2.43 -18.82
CA SER A 26 0.31 -2.18 -19.81
C SER A 26 1.12 -3.42 -20.18
N LEU A 27 1.13 -4.45 -19.34
CA LEU A 27 1.92 -5.68 -19.53
C LEU A 27 1.09 -6.83 -20.11
N VAL A 28 -0.22 -6.77 -19.94
CA VAL A 28 -1.15 -7.87 -20.25
C VAL A 28 -2.30 -7.33 -21.10
N ASP A 29 -2.21 -7.53 -22.41
CA ASP A 29 -3.28 -7.14 -23.35
C ASP A 29 -4.58 -7.95 -23.15
N ASN A 30 -4.49 -9.10 -22.48
CA ASN A 30 -5.65 -9.96 -22.23
C ASN A 30 -6.36 -9.58 -20.93
N ILE A 31 -7.50 -8.92 -21.08
CA ILE A 31 -8.38 -8.44 -20.00
C ILE A 31 -8.67 -9.53 -18.95
N TYR A 32 -8.91 -10.78 -19.38
CA TYR A 32 -9.21 -11.86 -18.44
C TYR A 32 -8.01 -12.24 -17.56
N LEU A 33 -6.81 -12.23 -18.15
CA LEU A 33 -5.59 -12.55 -17.43
C LEU A 33 -5.18 -11.40 -16.50
N ALA A 34 -5.36 -10.16 -16.95
CA ALA A 34 -5.17 -8.95 -16.16
C ALA A 34 -6.07 -8.97 -14.91
N SER A 35 -7.38 -9.22 -15.06
CA SER A 35 -8.31 -9.27 -13.92
C SER A 35 -7.98 -10.39 -12.92
N VAL A 36 -7.48 -11.55 -13.37
CA VAL A 36 -7.05 -12.63 -12.45
C VAL A 36 -5.82 -12.23 -11.66
N ILE A 37 -4.85 -11.57 -12.32
CA ILE A 37 -3.64 -11.06 -11.67
C ILE A 37 -3.99 -9.96 -10.66
N GLU A 38 -4.89 -9.04 -11.01
CA GLU A 38 -5.39 -8.01 -10.09
C GLU A 38 -6.06 -8.63 -8.86
N LEU A 39 -6.92 -9.63 -9.04
CA LEU A 39 -7.61 -10.28 -7.93
C LEU A 39 -6.63 -10.97 -6.97
N LEU A 40 -5.60 -11.63 -7.51
CA LEU A 40 -4.51 -12.23 -6.75
C LEU A 40 -3.74 -11.18 -5.95
N LEU A 41 -3.46 -10.02 -6.55
CA LEU A 41 -2.80 -8.90 -5.89
C LEU A 41 -3.65 -8.32 -4.75
N ILE A 42 -4.96 -8.18 -4.93
CA ILE A 42 -5.87 -7.74 -3.85
C ILE A 42 -5.80 -8.71 -2.68
N ILE A 43 -5.85 -10.03 -2.94
CA ILE A 43 -5.78 -11.05 -1.89
C ILE A 43 -4.45 -10.97 -1.14
N VAL A 44 -3.34 -10.81 -1.87
CA VAL A 44 -2.01 -10.65 -1.28
C VAL A 44 -1.93 -9.38 -0.42
N ILE A 45 -2.49 -8.28 -0.89
CA ILE A 45 -2.54 -7.00 -0.16
C ILE A 45 -3.37 -7.12 1.12
N ILE A 46 -4.56 -7.73 1.05
CA ILE A 46 -5.43 -7.94 2.21
C ILE A 46 -4.77 -8.90 3.20
N GLY A 47 -4.12 -9.97 2.72
CA GLY A 47 -3.38 -10.90 3.55
C GLY A 47 -2.14 -10.28 4.21
N LEU A 48 -1.46 -9.36 3.52
CA LEU A 48 -0.34 -8.60 4.08
C LEU A 48 -0.81 -7.52 5.08
N LEU A 49 -2.01 -6.95 4.89
CA LEU A 49 -2.62 -5.98 5.80
C LEU A 49 -2.95 -6.55 7.19
N ASP A 50 -2.78 -7.85 7.38
CA ASP A 50 -3.00 -8.52 8.65
C ASP A 50 -2.12 -7.92 9.78
N THR A 51 -2.51 -8.28 10.99
CA THR A 51 -2.05 -7.80 12.30
C THR A 51 -0.53 -7.64 12.41
N PHE A 52 0.25 -8.43 11.65
CA PHE A 52 1.71 -8.35 11.59
C PHE A 52 2.23 -6.99 11.10
N LEU A 53 1.81 -6.53 9.92
CA LEU A 53 2.28 -5.29 9.30
C LEU A 53 1.83 -4.06 10.10
N THR A 54 0.58 -4.11 10.57
CA THR A 54 0.03 -3.08 11.46
C THR A 54 0.83 -2.97 12.77
N ASN A 55 1.22 -4.10 13.36
CA ASN A 55 2.05 -4.11 14.57
C ASN A 55 3.50 -3.68 14.30
N LEU A 56 4.05 -4.01 13.14
CA LEU A 56 5.41 -3.64 12.76
C LEU A 56 5.53 -2.12 12.53
N VAL A 57 4.59 -1.54 11.78
CA VAL A 57 4.50 -0.08 11.59
C VAL A 57 4.25 0.62 12.92
N LYS A 58 3.38 0.08 13.78
CA LYS A 58 3.14 0.63 15.12
C LYS A 58 4.41 0.64 15.96
N ARG A 59 5.14 -0.48 16.05
CA ARG A 59 6.42 -0.60 16.78
C ARG A 59 7.47 0.35 16.23
N PHE A 60 7.52 0.52 14.91
CA PHE A 60 8.43 1.47 14.27
C PHE A 60 8.09 2.92 14.65
N CYS A 61 6.82 3.32 14.55
CA CYS A 61 6.38 4.66 14.92
C CYS A 61 6.63 4.95 16.41
N GLU A 62 6.36 3.99 17.29
CA GLU A 62 6.62 4.10 18.72
C GLU A 62 8.13 4.19 19.02
N LYS A 63 8.97 3.40 18.36
CA LYS A 63 10.43 3.41 18.54
C LYS A 63 11.07 4.75 18.15
N PHE A 64 10.55 5.40 17.11
CA PHE A 64 11.09 6.67 16.61
C PHE A 64 10.28 7.90 17.04
N ASN A 65 9.24 7.73 17.86
CA ASN A 65 8.30 8.78 18.28
C ASN A 65 7.73 9.59 17.09
N ILE A 66 7.51 8.93 15.96
CA ILE A 66 7.05 9.56 14.73
C ILE A 66 5.53 9.69 14.80
N LYS A 67 5.01 10.91 14.63
CA LYS A 67 3.57 11.12 14.53
C LYS A 67 3.07 10.63 13.17
N LEU A 68 1.92 9.96 13.17
CA LEU A 68 1.22 9.43 12.00
C LEU A 68 1.10 10.39 10.79
N PRO A 69 0.88 11.72 10.96
CA PRO A 69 0.85 12.66 9.85
C PRO A 69 2.17 12.74 9.07
N TYR A 70 3.32 12.58 9.75
CA TYR A 70 4.63 12.55 9.07
C TYR A 70 4.77 11.34 8.17
N LEU A 71 4.22 10.18 8.56
CA LEU A 71 4.22 9.00 7.68
C LEU A 71 3.41 9.24 6.41
N TYR A 72 2.26 9.92 6.50
CA TYR A 72 1.49 10.30 5.31
C TYR A 72 2.29 11.24 4.40
N VAL A 73 2.93 12.27 4.96
CA VAL A 73 3.75 13.20 4.17
C VAL A 73 4.93 12.49 3.52
N ILE A 74 5.67 11.67 4.26
CA ILE A 74 6.78 10.88 3.72
C ILE A 74 6.30 9.94 2.62
N TYR A 75 5.16 9.27 2.83
CA TYR A 75 4.59 8.39 1.83
C TYR A 75 4.20 9.15 0.55
N ILE A 76 3.52 10.29 0.67
CA ILE A 76 3.15 11.11 -0.49
C ILE A 76 4.39 11.60 -1.24
N VAL A 77 5.42 12.05 -0.52
CA VAL A 77 6.68 12.49 -1.13
C VAL A 77 7.38 11.33 -1.86
N LEU A 78 7.47 10.15 -1.22
CA LEU A 78 8.03 8.96 -1.86
C LEU A 78 7.20 8.50 -3.06
N TYR A 79 5.87 8.55 -2.95
CA TYR A 79 4.96 8.20 -4.03
C TYR A 79 5.18 9.13 -5.23
N VAL A 80 5.22 10.45 -5.00
CA VAL A 80 5.52 11.41 -6.06
C VAL A 80 6.92 11.17 -6.65
N ILE A 81 7.96 11.00 -5.84
CA ILE A 81 9.33 10.82 -6.36
C ILE A 81 9.46 9.55 -7.21
N ILE A 82 8.92 8.43 -6.73
CA ILE A 82 9.04 7.12 -7.40
C ILE A 82 8.16 7.07 -8.65
N PHE A 83 6.95 7.64 -8.59
CA PHE A 83 5.94 7.48 -9.65
C PHE A 83 5.80 8.68 -10.59
N THR A 84 6.56 9.77 -10.39
CA THR A 84 6.67 10.88 -11.37
C THR A 84 7.78 10.62 -12.41
N LYS A 85 8.57 9.55 -12.24
CA LYS A 85 9.44 8.99 -13.28
C LYS A 85 8.72 7.90 -14.05
#